data_AF-A0A7G5KJ46-F1
#
_entry.id   AF-A0A7G5KJ46-F1
#
_cell.length_a   1.000
_cell.length_b   1.000
_cell.length_c   1.000
_cell.angle_alpha   90.00
_cell.angle_beta   90.00
_cell.angle_gamma   90.00
#
_symmetry.space_group_name_H-M   'P 1'
#
loop_
_entity.id
_entity.type
_entity.pdbx_description
1 polymer ?
#
loop_
_entity_poly.entity_id
_entity_poly.type
_entity_poly.pdbx_seq_one_letter_code
_entity_poly.pdbx_strand_id
1 'polypeptide(L)'
;MVLAPIPQHTGFIRKFGQLKHLTNQKINHEVRRFHRLLPPHHLSEKATFTLYSEGDTRGSPHCAMTTNACGQPNQSGISAALSQAQYSLAAGQGVSPECGTCWEITVTSDMSGNPIKEKTIKVTLNNLCPIDGNSICNTSNKYEAGIHFDLCMDIGAESFLTFGARIGTARQALLGIGEMAEIQYVAFILLLSWTDIDG
;
A
#
# COMPACT_ATOMS: atom_id res chain seq x y z
N MET A 1 23.09 -20.72 -4.44
CA MET A 1 21.61 -20.56 -4.42
C MET A 1 21.12 -21.31 -3.19
N VAL A 2 20.92 -20.60 -2.09
CA VAL A 2 20.43 -21.18 -0.82
C VAL A 2 19.13 -20.45 -0.54
N LEU A 3 18.01 -21.18 -0.67
CA LEU A 3 16.69 -20.68 -0.26
C LEU A 3 16.69 -20.61 1.27
N ALA A 4 16.52 -19.40 1.81
CA ALA A 4 16.28 -19.22 3.24
C ALA A 4 14.89 -19.79 3.60
N PRO A 5 14.74 -20.43 4.77
CA PRO A 5 13.48 -21.00 5.20
C PRO A 5 12.46 -19.93 5.55
N ILE A 6 11.23 -20.10 5.06
CA ILE A 6 10.06 -19.30 5.40
C ILE A 6 9.76 -19.49 6.90
N PRO A 7 9.65 -18.42 7.70
CA PRO A 7 9.31 -18.54 9.11
C PRO A 7 7.88 -19.06 9.23
N GLN A 8 7.75 -20.30 9.71
CA GLN A 8 6.45 -20.88 9.99
C GLN A 8 5.86 -20.17 11.20
N HIS A 9 4.77 -19.42 10.99
CA HIS A 9 3.91 -18.88 12.04
C HIS A 9 3.19 -20.03 12.77
N THR A 10 3.93 -20.82 13.53
CA THR A 10 3.47 -21.96 14.35
C THR A 10 2.51 -21.54 15.47
N GLY A 11 2.41 -20.24 15.77
CA GLY A 11 1.43 -19.69 16.69
C GLY A 11 -0.01 -19.62 16.14
N PHE A 12 -0.19 -19.63 14.81
CA PHE A 12 -1.50 -19.47 14.20
C PHE A 12 -2.34 -20.74 14.33
N ILE A 13 -1.73 -21.92 14.16
CA ILE A 13 -2.45 -23.22 14.14
C ILE A 13 -2.93 -23.64 15.54
N ARG A 14 -2.24 -23.25 16.62
CA ARG A 14 -2.56 -23.74 17.98
C ARG A 14 -3.87 -23.20 18.57
N LYS A 15 -4.43 -22.10 18.07
CA LYS A 15 -5.73 -21.56 18.55
C LYS A 15 -6.96 -22.14 17.83
N PHE A 16 -6.81 -22.73 16.65
CA PHE A 16 -7.96 -23.22 15.87
C PHE A 16 -8.46 -24.62 16.27
N GLY A 17 -7.65 -25.41 17.00
CA GLY A 17 -8.05 -26.72 17.52
C GLY A 17 -9.23 -26.68 18.50
N GLN A 18 -9.62 -25.50 19.01
CA GLN A 18 -10.76 -25.33 19.92
C GLN A 18 -12.06 -24.89 19.22
N LEU A 19 -12.08 -24.69 17.90
CA LEU A 19 -13.26 -24.21 17.17
C LEU A 19 -14.26 -25.29 16.75
N LYS A 20 -13.95 -26.58 16.95
CA LYS A 20 -14.82 -27.72 16.58
C LYS A 20 -16.15 -27.79 17.35
N HIS A 21 -16.36 -26.94 18.36
CA HIS A 21 -17.57 -26.93 19.20
C HIS A 21 -18.33 -25.59 19.16
N LEU A 22 -17.99 -24.68 18.24
CA LEU A 22 -18.64 -23.36 18.20
C LEU A 22 -19.81 -23.36 17.22
N THR A 23 -20.95 -22.83 17.66
CA THR A 23 -22.13 -22.62 16.82
C THR A 23 -21.82 -21.63 15.69
N ASN A 24 -22.52 -21.77 14.56
CA ASN A 24 -22.36 -20.94 13.35
C ASN A 24 -22.28 -19.43 13.61
N GLN A 25 -22.95 -18.93 14.64
CA GLN A 25 -22.93 -17.51 15.02
C GLN A 25 -21.57 -17.03 15.54
N LYS A 26 -20.81 -17.90 16.22
CA LYS A 26 -19.51 -17.57 16.80
C LYS A 26 -18.37 -17.71 15.77
N ILE A 27 -18.52 -18.61 14.80
CA ILE A 27 -17.67 -18.66 13.59
C ILE A 27 -17.83 -17.35 12.82
N ASN A 28 -19.07 -16.90 12.57
CA ASN A 28 -19.36 -15.63 11.89
C ASN A 28 -18.82 -14.39 12.63
N HIS A 29 -18.72 -14.44 13.97
CA HIS A 29 -18.10 -13.38 14.76
C HIS A 29 -16.57 -13.35 14.60
N GLU A 30 -15.92 -14.51 14.64
CA GLU A 30 -14.46 -14.61 14.47
C GLU A 30 -14.03 -14.30 13.04
N VAL A 31 -14.79 -14.72 12.01
CA VAL A 31 -14.54 -14.32 10.61
C VAL A 31 -14.60 -12.80 10.45
N ARG A 32 -15.57 -12.12 11.08
CA ARG A 32 -15.66 -10.65 11.09
C ARG A 32 -14.54 -9.97 11.90
N ARG A 33 -13.98 -10.66 12.89
CA ARG A 33 -12.82 -10.19 13.64
C ARG A 33 -11.54 -10.33 12.80
N PHE A 34 -11.42 -11.42 12.04
CA PHE A 34 -10.31 -11.67 11.11
C PHE A 34 -10.33 -10.75 9.89
N HIS A 35 -11.50 -10.44 9.33
CA HIS A 35 -11.63 -9.42 8.27
C HIS A 35 -11.14 -8.03 8.71
N ARG A 36 -11.22 -7.71 10.02
CA ARG A 36 -10.65 -6.48 10.61
C ARG A 36 -9.14 -6.54 10.85
N LEU A 37 -8.53 -7.72 10.70
CA LEU A 37 -7.09 -7.96 10.84
C LEU A 37 -6.39 -8.13 9.50
N LEU A 38 -7.13 -8.23 8.39
CA LEU A 38 -6.57 -8.13 7.05
C LEU A 38 -6.25 -6.66 6.77
N PRO A 39 -5.03 -6.31 6.34
CA PRO A 39 -4.73 -4.93 5.96
C PRO A 39 -5.65 -4.53 4.80
N PRO A 40 -5.99 -3.24 4.66
CA PRO A 40 -6.93 -2.74 3.66
C PRO A 40 -6.33 -2.73 2.25
N HIS A 41 -5.70 -3.82 1.82
CA HIS A 41 -5.04 -4.01 0.51
C HIS A 41 -6.00 -3.91 -0.70
N HIS A 42 -7.28 -3.56 -0.49
CA HIS A 42 -8.31 -3.50 -1.51
C HIS A 42 -9.21 -2.26 -1.46
N LEU A 43 -9.10 -1.40 -0.43
CA LEU A 43 -9.88 -0.17 -0.39
C LEU A 43 -9.18 0.91 -1.20
N SER A 44 -9.92 1.50 -2.14
CA SER A 44 -9.49 2.68 -2.88
C SER A 44 -9.68 3.91 -1.99
N GLU A 45 -8.60 4.63 -1.70
CA GLU A 45 -8.62 5.81 -0.84
C GLU A 45 -8.42 7.10 -1.65
N LYS A 46 -9.03 8.20 -1.20
CA LYS A 46 -8.78 9.52 -1.78
C LYS A 46 -7.32 9.90 -1.57
N ALA A 47 -6.64 10.18 -2.67
CA ALA A 47 -5.21 10.39 -2.74
C ALA A 47 -4.87 11.75 -3.37
N THR A 48 -3.73 12.29 -2.98
CA THR A 48 -3.13 13.47 -3.63
C THR A 48 -1.76 13.12 -4.15
N PHE A 49 -1.35 13.80 -5.22
CA PHE A 49 -0.13 13.46 -5.95
C PHE A 49 0.68 14.73 -6.25
N THR A 50 1.98 14.69 -6.02
CA THR A 50 2.95 15.71 -6.45
C THR A 50 4.09 15.08 -7.23
N LEU A 51 5.01 15.90 -7.71
CA LEU A 51 6.26 15.50 -8.31
C LEU A 51 7.41 16.00 -7.44
N TYR A 52 8.46 15.19 -7.31
CA TYR A 52 9.71 15.57 -6.68
C TYR A 52 10.91 15.04 -7.48
N SER A 53 12.06 15.69 -7.29
CA SER A 53 13.35 15.31 -7.88
C SER A 53 14.40 15.09 -6.78
N GLU A 54 15.57 14.65 -7.19
CA GLU A 54 16.79 14.77 -6.40
C GLU A 54 16.98 16.23 -5.95
N GLY A 55 17.37 16.40 -4.68
CA GLY A 55 17.62 17.71 -4.09
C GLY A 55 16.37 18.51 -3.73
N ASP A 56 15.17 17.92 -3.82
CA ASP A 56 13.96 18.58 -3.36
C ASP A 56 14.04 18.93 -1.86
N THR A 57 13.86 20.22 -1.57
CA THR A 57 13.91 20.75 -0.21
C THR A 57 12.60 20.60 0.55
N ARG A 58 11.54 20.10 -0.11
CA ARG A 58 10.20 19.89 0.45
C ARG A 58 9.99 18.46 0.98
N GLY A 59 11.04 17.87 1.53
CA GLY A 59 10.93 16.66 2.38
C GLY A 59 11.28 15.34 1.69
N SER A 60 11.30 15.27 0.36
CA SER A 60 11.56 14.02 -0.38
C SER A 60 12.90 14.00 -1.17
N PRO A 61 14.04 14.57 -0.74
CA PRO A 61 15.20 14.91 -1.61
C PRO A 61 15.88 13.76 -2.38
N HIS A 62 15.50 12.51 -2.17
CA HIS A 62 16.22 11.32 -2.62
C HIS A 62 15.46 10.53 -3.70
N CYS A 63 15.01 11.21 -4.75
CA CYS A 63 14.41 10.60 -5.93
C CYS A 63 15.46 9.72 -6.63
N ALA A 64 15.13 8.46 -6.92
CA ALA A 64 16.00 7.52 -7.64
C ALA A 64 17.39 7.23 -7.01
N MET A 65 17.61 7.57 -5.73
CA MET A 65 18.89 7.40 -5.04
C MET A 65 18.94 6.19 -4.11
N THR A 66 20.11 5.57 -3.94
CA THR A 66 20.33 4.49 -2.94
C THR A 66 20.15 4.98 -1.51
N THR A 67 20.21 6.28 -1.28
CA THR A 67 20.07 6.94 0.03
C THR A 67 18.63 7.32 0.37
N ASN A 68 17.64 6.88 -0.42
CA ASN A 68 16.23 7.09 -0.06
C ASN A 68 15.83 6.32 1.21
N ALA A 69 14.66 6.64 1.77
CA ALA A 69 14.22 6.08 3.05
C ALA A 69 14.10 4.54 3.03
N CYS A 70 13.92 3.92 1.87
CA CYS A 70 13.89 2.47 1.73
C CYS A 70 15.25 1.83 1.40
N GLY A 71 16.31 2.62 1.20
CA GLY A 71 17.65 2.14 0.85
C GLY A 71 17.75 1.48 -0.53
N GLN A 72 16.82 1.77 -1.45
CA GLN A 72 16.71 1.09 -2.74
C GLN A 72 16.50 2.10 -3.89
N PRO A 73 17.51 2.31 -4.76
CA PRO A 73 17.50 3.41 -5.74
C PRO A 73 16.38 3.26 -6.76
N ASN A 74 16.14 2.05 -7.25
CA ASN A 74 15.21 1.81 -8.35
C ASN A 74 14.61 0.42 -8.23
N GLN A 75 13.28 0.39 -8.17
CA GLN A 75 12.47 -0.76 -8.54
C GLN A 75 11.99 -0.46 -9.96
N SER A 76 11.90 -1.46 -10.84
CA SER A 76 11.52 -1.23 -12.24
C SER A 76 10.22 -0.43 -12.35
N GLY A 77 10.21 0.69 -13.07
CA GLY A 77 9.05 1.55 -13.27
C GLY A 77 9.10 2.86 -12.47
N ILE A 78 7.95 3.49 -12.28
CA ILE A 78 7.81 4.73 -11.50
C ILE A 78 7.86 4.41 -10.00
N SER A 79 8.55 5.25 -9.25
CA SER A 79 8.63 5.17 -7.79
C SER A 79 8.06 6.41 -7.12
N ALA A 80 7.67 6.27 -5.86
CA ALA A 80 7.04 7.33 -5.10
C ALA A 80 7.53 7.38 -3.66
N ALA A 81 7.46 8.58 -3.06
CA ALA A 81 7.51 8.78 -1.63
C ALA A 81 6.09 8.76 -1.04
N LEU A 82 5.87 8.09 0.09
CA LEU A 82 4.56 7.97 0.74
C LEU A 82 4.44 8.91 1.94
N SER A 83 3.27 9.50 2.15
CA SER A 83 2.97 10.30 3.36
C SER A 83 3.34 9.54 4.63
N GLN A 84 3.99 10.25 5.55
CA GLN A 84 4.52 9.68 6.80
C GLN A 84 3.51 8.84 7.59
N ALA A 85 2.23 9.24 7.62
CA ALA A 85 1.19 8.48 8.32
C ALA A 85 1.04 7.05 7.77
N GLN A 86 1.11 6.87 6.44
CA GLN A 86 1.06 5.56 5.81
C GLN A 86 2.42 4.88 5.77
N TYR A 87 3.51 5.64 5.60
CA TYR A 87 4.87 5.12 5.74
C TYR A 87 5.13 4.57 7.15
N SER A 88 4.36 4.98 8.15
CA SER A 88 4.35 4.44 9.52
C SER A 88 5.64 4.64 10.32
N LEU A 89 6.61 5.39 9.78
CA LEU A 89 7.88 5.74 10.41
C LEU A 89 8.23 7.20 10.12
N ALA A 90 8.83 7.89 11.08
CA ALA A 90 9.43 9.20 10.86
C ALA A 90 10.82 9.09 10.22
N ALA A 91 11.32 10.20 9.69
CA ALA A 91 12.67 10.27 9.11
C ALA A 91 13.72 9.79 10.13
N GLY A 92 14.65 8.93 9.67
CA GLY A 92 15.71 8.38 10.51
C GLY A 92 15.33 7.20 11.40
N GLN A 93 14.07 6.76 11.41
CA GLN A 93 13.61 5.60 12.22
C GLN A 93 13.82 4.24 11.53
N GLY A 94 14.47 4.23 10.35
CA GLY A 94 14.74 3.02 9.58
C GLY A 94 13.77 2.82 8.41
N VAL A 95 13.74 1.59 7.91
CA VAL A 95 13.01 1.20 6.70
C VAL A 95 11.59 0.75 7.07
N SER A 96 10.58 1.34 6.43
CA SER A 96 9.18 0.97 6.61
C SER A 96 8.83 -0.40 6.03
N PRO A 97 7.89 -1.16 6.61
CA PRO A 97 7.32 -2.35 5.98
C PRO A 97 6.61 -2.05 4.65
N GLU A 98 6.22 -0.81 4.39
CA GLU A 98 5.58 -0.41 3.13
C GLU A 98 6.58 -0.31 1.97
N CYS A 99 7.88 -0.29 2.25
CA CYS A 99 8.92 -0.22 1.22
C CYS A 99 8.81 -1.41 0.23
N GLY A 100 8.77 -1.10 -1.06
CA GLY A 100 8.60 -2.07 -2.14
C GLY A 100 7.17 -2.47 -2.44
N THR A 101 6.18 -1.94 -1.72
CA THR A 101 4.78 -2.16 -2.07
C THR A 101 4.44 -1.45 -3.38
N CYS A 102 3.59 -2.10 -4.18
CA CYS A 102 3.10 -1.55 -5.43
C CYS A 102 1.72 -0.94 -5.21
N TRP A 103 1.48 0.23 -5.80
CA TRP A 103 0.22 0.95 -5.71
C TRP A 103 -0.27 1.26 -7.10
N GLU A 104 -1.55 1.02 -7.34
CA GLU A 104 -2.23 1.54 -8.51
C GLU A 104 -2.88 2.87 -8.14
N ILE A 105 -2.46 3.93 -8.82
CA ILE A 105 -2.93 5.29 -8.60
C ILE A 105 -3.70 5.75 -9.84
N THR A 106 -4.83 6.39 -9.61
CA THR A 106 -5.68 6.97 -10.66
C THR A 106 -5.87 8.45 -10.36
N VAL A 107 -5.60 9.30 -11.35
CA VAL A 107 -5.70 10.75 -11.22
C VAL A 107 -6.92 11.22 -11.98
N THR A 108 -7.77 12.01 -11.34
CA THR A 108 -9.08 12.41 -11.88
C THR A 108 -9.30 13.92 -11.92
N SER A 109 -8.60 14.70 -11.08
CA SER A 109 -8.74 16.16 -11.07
C SER A 109 -7.44 16.90 -10.68
N ASP A 110 -7.42 18.21 -10.96
CA ASP A 110 -6.41 19.12 -10.43
C ASP A 110 -6.70 19.54 -8.98
N MET A 111 -5.79 20.29 -8.36
CA MET A 111 -5.96 20.77 -6.97
C MET A 111 -7.04 21.85 -6.79
N SER A 112 -7.56 22.40 -7.88
CA SER A 112 -8.73 23.31 -7.85
C SER A 112 -10.05 22.52 -7.94
N GLY A 113 -9.98 21.20 -8.11
CA GLY A 113 -11.13 20.32 -8.28
C GLY A 113 -11.63 20.22 -9.72
N ASN A 114 -10.92 20.81 -10.71
CA ASN A 114 -11.33 20.67 -12.10
C ASN A 114 -11.03 19.25 -12.59
N PRO A 115 -11.98 18.58 -13.27
CA PRO A 115 -11.74 17.25 -13.81
C PRO A 115 -10.66 17.31 -14.90
N ILE A 116 -9.84 16.27 -14.97
CA ILE A 116 -8.86 16.08 -16.04
C ILE A 116 -9.11 14.75 -16.77
N LYS A 117 -8.42 14.53 -17.89
CA LYS A 117 -8.41 13.20 -18.51
C LYS A 117 -7.82 12.21 -17.51
N GLU A 118 -8.62 11.21 -17.15
CA GLU A 118 -8.21 10.16 -16.22
C GLU A 118 -6.95 9.45 -16.72
N LYS A 119 -6.03 9.20 -15.80
CA LYS A 119 -4.83 8.41 -16.04
C LYS A 119 -4.58 7.49 -14.85
N THR A 120 -4.17 6.26 -15.14
CA THR A 120 -3.81 5.25 -14.14
C THR A 120 -2.41 4.73 -14.38
N ILE A 121 -1.60 4.61 -13.32
CA ILE A 121 -0.30 3.95 -13.37
C ILE A 121 -0.08 3.10 -12.11
N LYS A 122 0.91 2.22 -12.19
CA LYS A 122 1.48 1.55 -11.03
C LYS A 122 2.75 2.27 -10.60
N VAL A 123 2.87 2.50 -9.29
CA VAL A 123 4.05 3.08 -8.65
C VAL A 123 4.55 2.13 -7.58
N THR A 124 5.85 2.15 -7.32
CA THR A 124 6.43 1.37 -6.24
C THR A 124 6.97 2.29 -5.15
N LEU A 125 6.68 1.97 -3.90
CA LEU A 125 7.12 2.77 -2.77
C LEU A 125 8.61 2.56 -2.49
N ASN A 126 9.40 3.62 -2.55
CA ASN A 126 10.83 3.58 -2.21
C ASN A 126 11.29 4.72 -1.32
N ASN A 127 10.42 5.66 -0.94
CA ASN A 127 10.83 6.81 -0.14
C ASN A 127 9.75 7.26 0.84
N LEU A 128 10.12 8.15 1.76
CA LEU A 128 9.25 8.79 2.73
C LEU A 128 8.97 10.22 2.28
N CYS A 129 7.71 10.64 2.32
CA CYS A 129 7.37 12.06 2.36
C CYS A 129 7.07 12.47 3.81
N PRO A 130 7.99 13.17 4.49
CA PRO A 130 7.84 13.56 5.89
C PRO A 130 6.81 14.67 6.05
N ILE A 131 6.21 14.75 7.24
CA ILE A 131 5.32 15.86 7.60
C ILE A 131 6.10 17.18 7.70
N ASP A 132 7.34 17.10 8.19
CA ASP A 132 8.20 18.25 8.39
C ASP A 132 8.63 18.84 7.03
N GLY A 133 8.31 20.11 6.82
CA GLY A 133 8.62 20.83 5.59
C GLY A 133 7.68 20.54 4.41
N ASN A 134 6.72 19.60 4.55
CA ASN A 134 5.75 19.28 3.50
C ASN A 134 4.33 19.08 4.02
N SER A 135 3.55 20.16 4.06
CA SER A 135 2.18 20.13 4.55
C SER A 135 1.24 19.21 3.76
N ILE A 136 1.55 18.87 2.49
CA ILE A 136 0.69 17.96 1.72
C ILE A 136 0.82 16.51 2.17
N CYS A 137 1.93 16.17 2.83
CA CYS A 137 2.24 14.85 3.39
C CYS A 137 1.67 14.65 4.80
N ASN A 138 1.10 15.70 5.39
CA ASN A 138 0.30 15.63 6.61
C ASN A 138 -1.13 15.19 6.27
N THR A 139 -1.40 13.89 6.26
CA THR A 139 -2.71 13.32 5.94
C THR A 139 -3.59 13.14 7.20
N SER A 140 -4.91 13.34 7.16
CA SER A 140 -5.68 13.86 6.03
C SER A 140 -5.34 15.32 5.74
N ASN A 141 -4.95 15.62 4.50
CA ASN A 141 -4.41 16.93 4.15
C ASN A 141 -5.52 17.93 3.82
N LYS A 142 -5.16 19.16 3.42
CA LYS A 142 -6.14 20.21 3.08
C LYS A 142 -7.10 19.87 1.94
N TYR A 143 -6.81 18.80 1.18
CA TYR A 143 -7.66 18.27 0.12
C TYR A 143 -8.47 17.05 0.59
N GLU A 144 -8.47 16.79 1.91
CA GLU A 144 -9.14 15.66 2.57
C GLU A 144 -8.65 14.29 2.07
N ALA A 145 -7.46 14.24 1.48
CA ALA A 145 -6.87 12.98 1.04
C ALA A 145 -6.24 12.24 2.22
N GLY A 146 -6.65 10.99 2.42
CA GLY A 146 -6.12 10.12 3.46
C GLY A 146 -4.69 9.66 3.21
N ILE A 147 -4.25 9.73 1.95
CA ILE A 147 -2.92 9.29 1.49
C ILE A 147 -2.33 10.30 0.51
N HIS A 148 -1.01 10.43 0.52
CA HIS A 148 -0.28 11.28 -0.43
C HIS A 148 0.92 10.54 -1.02
N PHE A 149 1.13 10.73 -2.32
CA PHE A 149 2.29 10.21 -3.04
C PHE A 149 3.05 11.34 -3.72
N ASP A 150 4.32 11.45 -3.43
CA ASP A 150 5.25 12.28 -4.18
C ASP A 150 5.89 11.41 -5.27
N LEU A 151 5.66 11.69 -6.55
CA LEU A 151 6.15 10.83 -7.64
C LEU A 151 7.52 11.30 -8.15
N CYS A 152 8.43 10.35 -8.33
CA CYS A 152 9.82 10.65 -8.66
C CYS A 152 9.96 11.02 -10.15
N MET A 153 10.24 12.28 -10.44
CA MET A 153 10.35 12.78 -11.82
C MET A 153 11.65 12.35 -12.51
N ASP A 154 12.71 12.04 -11.77
CA ASP A 154 13.99 11.64 -12.36
C ASP A 154 13.91 10.29 -13.09
N ILE A 155 12.79 9.58 -12.95
CA ILE A 155 12.48 8.30 -13.62
C ILE A 155 11.18 8.35 -14.43
N GLY A 156 10.70 9.55 -14.79
CA GLY A 156 9.66 9.73 -15.81
C GLY A 156 8.23 9.94 -15.30
N ALA A 157 8.02 10.24 -14.00
CA ALA A 157 6.69 10.47 -13.45
C ALA A 157 5.97 11.71 -14.05
N GLU A 158 6.70 12.68 -14.58
CA GLU A 158 6.20 13.90 -15.23
C GLU A 158 5.44 13.62 -16.53
N SER A 159 5.72 12.48 -17.19
CA SER A 159 4.93 12.02 -18.34
C SER A 159 3.50 11.68 -17.93
N PHE A 160 3.31 11.25 -16.69
CA PHE A 160 2.01 10.88 -16.11
C PHE A 160 1.32 12.09 -15.47
N LEU A 161 1.95 12.72 -14.49
CA LEU A 161 1.52 13.97 -13.88
C LEU A 161 2.09 15.14 -14.68
N THR A 162 1.34 15.64 -15.65
CA THR A 162 1.67 16.92 -16.28
C THR A 162 1.74 17.99 -15.19
N PHE A 163 2.76 18.85 -15.17
CA PHE A 163 3.15 19.74 -14.05
C PHE A 163 2.08 20.08 -12.99
N GLY A 164 2.51 20.08 -11.73
CA GLY A 164 1.71 20.48 -10.57
C GLY A 164 1.02 19.32 -9.86
N ALA A 165 0.39 19.63 -8.74
CA ALA A 165 -0.22 18.62 -7.88
C ALA A 165 -1.61 18.20 -8.39
N ARG A 166 -2.06 16.98 -8.08
CA ARG A 166 -3.34 16.41 -8.53
C ARG A 166 -4.07 15.63 -7.42
N ILE A 167 -5.34 15.33 -7.67
CA ILE A 167 -6.23 14.55 -6.79
C ILE A 167 -6.72 13.32 -7.56
N GLY A 168 -6.96 12.24 -6.83
CA GLY A 168 -7.62 11.05 -7.36
C GLY A 168 -7.72 9.97 -6.29
N THR A 169 -7.41 8.74 -6.68
CA THR A 169 -7.50 7.58 -5.79
C THR A 169 -6.27 6.70 -5.85
N ALA A 170 -5.96 6.02 -4.75
CA ALA A 170 -4.90 5.03 -4.68
C ALA A 170 -5.43 3.73 -4.06
N ARG A 171 -4.97 2.60 -4.61
CA ARG A 171 -5.16 1.28 -4.02
C ARG A 171 -3.87 0.50 -4.07
N GLN A 172 -3.57 -0.26 -3.03
CA GLN A 172 -2.41 -1.13 -3.06
C GLN A 172 -2.65 -2.23 -4.10
N ALA A 173 -1.73 -2.37 -5.04
CA ALA A 173 -1.77 -3.44 -6.00
C ALA A 173 -1.15 -4.69 -5.36
N LEU A 174 -1.81 -5.83 -5.49
CA LEU A 174 -1.15 -7.11 -5.27
C LEU A 174 0.02 -7.19 -6.27
N LEU A 175 1.25 -7.15 -5.74
CA LEU A 175 2.40 -7.70 -6.45
C LEU A 175 2.01 -9.11 -6.87
N GLY A 176 2.21 -9.47 -8.14
CA GLY A 176 1.70 -10.69 -8.75
C GLY A 176 2.25 -12.00 -8.17
N ILE A 177 2.03 -12.26 -6.88
CA ILE A 177 1.68 -13.58 -6.39
C ILE A 177 0.24 -13.81 -6.82
N GLY A 178 0.10 -14.21 -8.10
CA GLY A 178 -1.19 -14.43 -8.72
C GLY A 178 -2.11 -15.21 -7.81
N GLU A 179 -3.33 -14.75 -7.64
CA GLU A 179 -4.47 -15.59 -7.24
C GLU A 179 -4.35 -16.32 -5.89
N MET A 180 -3.25 -16.23 -5.12
CA MET A 180 -3.01 -17.13 -4.00
C MET A 180 -3.69 -16.65 -2.71
N ALA A 181 -3.87 -15.34 -2.53
CA ALA A 181 -4.58 -14.81 -1.36
C ALA A 181 -6.10 -15.08 -1.46
N GLU A 182 -6.68 -14.93 -2.66
CA GLU A 182 -8.08 -15.26 -2.90
C GLU A 182 -8.32 -16.77 -2.98
N ILE A 183 -7.46 -17.54 -3.65
CA ILE A 183 -7.59 -19.00 -3.73
C ILE A 183 -7.37 -19.65 -2.36
N GLN A 184 -6.44 -19.20 -1.51
CA GLN A 184 -6.36 -19.75 -0.15
C GLN A 184 -7.61 -19.44 0.66
N TYR A 185 -8.20 -18.25 0.52
CA TYR A 185 -9.41 -17.88 1.26
C TYR A 185 -10.65 -18.64 0.77
N VAL A 186 -10.83 -18.75 -0.56
CA VAL A 186 -11.91 -19.52 -1.19
C VAL A 186 -11.73 -21.02 -0.97
N ALA A 187 -10.51 -21.55 -1.06
CA ALA A 187 -10.22 -22.95 -0.74
C ALA A 187 -10.45 -23.24 0.76
N PHE A 188 -10.18 -22.30 1.67
CA PHE A 188 -10.46 -22.46 3.09
C PHE A 188 -11.96 -22.41 3.40
N ILE A 189 -12.73 -21.54 2.72
CA ILE A 189 -14.20 -21.53 2.81
C ILE A 189 -14.81 -22.80 2.20
N LEU A 190 -14.30 -23.26 1.05
CA LEU A 190 -14.76 -24.50 0.40
C LEU A 190 -14.44 -25.75 1.24
N LEU A 191 -13.24 -25.80 1.86
CA LEU A 191 -12.87 -26.87 2.80
C LEU A 191 -13.77 -26.92 4.04
N LEU A 192 -14.26 -25.77 4.52
CA LEU A 192 -15.25 -25.72 5.60
C LEU A 192 -16.63 -26.22 5.15
N SER A 193 -17.00 -26.04 3.88
CA SER A 193 -18.29 -26.52 3.34
C SER A 193 -18.31 -27.99 2.92
N TRP A 194 -17.14 -28.59 2.63
CA TRP A 194 -17.04 -29.99 2.21
C TRP A 194 -17.05 -30.97 3.39
N THR A 195 -16.69 -30.52 4.59
CA THR A 195 -16.75 -31.36 5.81
C THR A 195 -18.15 -31.54 6.38
N ASP A 196 -19.18 -30.93 5.77
CA ASP A 196 -20.59 -31.03 6.20
C ASP A 196 -21.45 -31.98 5.33
N ILE A 197 -20.89 -32.63 4.29
CA ILE A 197 -21.68 -33.48 3.36
C ILE A 197 -21.55 -34.99 3.63
N ASP A 198 -20.54 -35.43 4.38
CA ASP A 198 -20.40 -36.84 4.76
C ASP A 198 -20.72 -37.03 6.26
N GLY A 199 -22.00 -36.93 6.59
CA GLY A 199 -22.59 -37.25 7.89
C GLY A 199 -24.04 -37.67 7.76
#